data_AF-A0A3D2MW46-F1
#
_entry.id   AF-A0A3D2MW46-F1
#
_cell.length_a   1.000
_cell.length_b   1.000
_cell.length_c   1.000
_cell.angle_alpha   90.00
_cell.angle_beta   90.00
_cell.angle_gamma   90.00
#
_symmetry.space_group_name_H-M   'P 1'
#
loop_
_entity.id
_entity.type
_entity.pdbx_description
1 polymer ?
#
loop_
_entity_poly.entity_id
_entity_poly.type
_entity_poly.pdbx_seq_one_letter_code
_entity_poly.pdbx_strand_id
1 'polypeptide(L)'
;EWPHLDGEKVLNDAILYSGNGFSVEWFKITQYKGNAIMGQSGNNFSIRNNWVIDTGLYGIFPEFGHNGLIENNILSEIEDAAIYVGMSDYIDVRNNQVFDNVAGIEVENSRHVLVEGNVARNNTGGILVFITPGLPIKSSYDAIIRRNFVTNNNTPNFAIPGSLVAGIPSGTGILVMSGDKVVIEDNIITGNNTGGIIVTSGDFVTEVASDKESDPHSDQVEIRNNIMFD
;
A
#
# COMPACT_ATOMS: atom_id res chain seq x y z
N GLU A 1 24.25 6.46 -14.56
CA GLU A 1 23.55 7.23 -13.52
C GLU A 1 22.06 7.23 -13.85
N TRP A 2 21.17 7.13 -12.88
CA TRP A 2 19.72 7.13 -13.12
C TRP A 2 19.26 8.56 -13.42
N PRO A 3 18.36 8.79 -14.40
CA PRO A 3 17.61 10.03 -14.50
C PRO A 3 17.00 10.38 -13.14
N HIS A 4 17.31 11.57 -12.63
CA HIS A 4 16.92 12.01 -11.28
C HIS A 4 15.90 13.16 -11.38
N LEU A 5 14.69 12.91 -10.87
CA LEU A 5 13.65 13.90 -10.65
C LEU A 5 13.69 14.31 -9.18
N ASP A 6 14.15 15.52 -8.90
CA ASP A 6 14.24 16.07 -7.54
C ASP A 6 13.16 17.15 -7.36
N GLY A 7 12.28 16.95 -6.38
CA GLY A 7 11.21 17.88 -6.05
C GLY A 7 11.60 18.96 -5.04
N GLU A 8 12.80 18.87 -4.44
CA GLU A 8 13.35 19.79 -3.42
C GLU A 8 12.40 20.10 -2.24
N LYS A 9 11.43 19.21 -1.96
CA LYS A 9 10.27 19.37 -1.06
C LYS A 9 9.45 20.63 -1.35
N VAL A 10 9.45 21.12 -2.59
CA VAL A 10 8.64 22.27 -3.04
C VAL A 10 7.63 21.90 -4.13
N LEU A 11 7.93 20.90 -4.97
CA LEU A 11 7.02 20.43 -6.01
C LEU A 11 6.01 19.43 -5.45
N ASN A 12 4.80 19.42 -6.01
CA ASN A 12 3.73 18.53 -5.57
C ASN A 12 3.98 17.09 -6.03
N ASP A 13 3.93 16.83 -7.34
CA ASP A 13 4.02 15.48 -7.90
C ASP A 13 5.11 15.41 -8.99
N ALA A 14 5.85 14.30 -9.05
CA ALA A 14 6.88 14.14 -10.09
C ALA A 14 6.26 13.77 -11.43
N ILE A 15 5.35 12.78 -11.41
CA ILE A 15 4.68 12.27 -12.60
C ILE A 15 3.20 12.10 -12.29
N LEU A 16 2.35 12.81 -13.04
CA LEU A 16 0.91 12.68 -13.00
C LEU A 16 0.43 12.11 -14.34
N TYR A 17 -0.34 11.03 -14.31
CA TYR A 17 -0.87 10.39 -15.51
C TYR A 17 -2.35 10.07 -15.42
N SER A 18 -2.99 10.02 -16.59
CA SER A 18 -4.35 9.50 -16.81
C SER A 18 -4.43 8.88 -18.20
N GLY A 19 -5.47 8.09 -18.47
CA GLY A 19 -5.66 7.46 -19.78
C GLY A 19 -5.19 6.02 -19.84
N ASN A 20 -4.73 5.55 -21.00
CA ASN A 20 -4.53 4.12 -21.26
C ASN A 20 -3.11 3.80 -21.76
N GLY A 21 -2.50 2.72 -21.27
CA GLY A 21 -1.20 2.24 -21.76
C GLY A 21 0.00 3.03 -21.23
N PHE A 22 -0.15 3.68 -20.07
CA PHE A 22 0.93 4.46 -19.45
C PHE A 22 2.07 3.54 -18.99
N SER A 23 3.32 3.95 -19.22
CA SER A 23 4.48 3.27 -18.67
C SER A 23 5.54 4.24 -18.16
N VAL A 24 6.18 3.89 -17.05
CA VAL A 24 7.26 4.68 -16.44
C VAL A 24 8.27 3.77 -15.77
N GLU A 25 9.54 3.95 -16.15
CA GLU A 25 10.63 3.12 -15.65
C GLU A 25 11.95 3.87 -15.57
N TRP A 26 12.85 3.40 -14.69
CA TRP A 26 14.25 3.83 -14.57
C TRP A 26 14.46 5.25 -14.06
N PHE A 27 13.56 5.77 -13.22
CA PHE A 27 13.72 7.06 -12.55
C PHE A 27 14.13 6.92 -11.09
N LYS A 28 15.08 7.76 -10.67
CA LYS A 28 15.25 8.12 -9.26
C LYS A 28 14.36 9.33 -9.00
N ILE A 29 13.46 9.25 -8.04
CA ILE A 29 12.50 10.31 -7.71
C ILE A 29 12.65 10.64 -6.23
N THR A 30 12.93 11.89 -5.89
CA THR A 30 13.18 12.29 -4.50
C THR A 30 12.46 13.57 -4.10
N GLN A 31 12.10 13.68 -2.83
CA GLN A 31 11.80 14.97 -2.19
C GLN A 31 10.61 15.71 -2.82
N TYR A 32 9.48 15.04 -3.00
CA TYR A 32 8.22 15.70 -3.40
C TYR A 32 7.33 15.96 -2.18
N LYS A 33 6.42 16.93 -2.28
CA LYS A 33 5.42 17.24 -1.23
C LYS A 33 4.18 16.37 -1.29
N GLY A 34 3.80 15.96 -2.49
CA GLY A 34 2.70 15.06 -2.77
C GLY A 34 3.29 13.69 -3.10
N ASN A 35 3.33 13.36 -4.38
CA ASN A 35 3.58 11.99 -4.81
C ASN A 35 4.76 11.84 -5.77
N ALA A 36 5.35 10.64 -5.84
CA ALA A 36 6.30 10.34 -6.90
C ALA A 36 5.57 10.10 -8.23
N ILE A 37 4.69 9.09 -8.26
CA ILE A 37 3.98 8.68 -9.47
C ILE A 37 2.50 8.53 -9.12
N MET A 38 1.69 9.48 -9.57
CA MET A 38 0.24 9.51 -9.33
C MET A 38 -0.53 9.20 -10.61
N GLY A 39 -1.42 8.21 -10.53
CA GLY A 39 -2.35 7.85 -11.59
C GLY A 39 -3.77 8.24 -11.22
N GLN A 40 -4.47 8.94 -12.12
CA GLN A 40 -5.89 9.24 -11.97
C GLN A 40 -6.67 8.64 -13.14
N SER A 41 -7.47 7.61 -12.86
CA SER A 41 -8.22 6.89 -13.91
C SER A 41 -7.32 6.35 -15.03
N GLY A 42 -6.17 5.77 -14.63
CA GLY A 42 -5.19 5.19 -15.52
C GLY A 42 -5.42 3.68 -15.74
N ASN A 43 -5.49 3.23 -16.99
CA ASN A 43 -5.73 1.84 -17.36
C ASN A 43 -4.54 1.21 -18.10
N ASN A 44 -4.37 -0.11 -17.98
CA ASN A 44 -3.29 -0.85 -18.66
C ASN A 44 -1.91 -0.23 -18.40
N PHE A 45 -1.61 0.13 -17.14
CA PHE A 45 -0.39 0.86 -16.79
C PHE A 45 0.73 -0.06 -16.30
N SER A 46 1.98 0.38 -16.46
CA SER A 46 3.16 -0.30 -15.97
C SER A 46 4.14 0.66 -15.30
N ILE A 47 4.38 0.48 -14.01
CA ILE A 47 5.29 1.31 -13.19
C ILE A 47 6.38 0.38 -12.67
N ARG A 48 7.58 0.43 -13.26
CA ARG A 48 8.62 -0.55 -12.96
C ARG A 48 10.01 0.03 -12.80
N ASN A 49 10.85 -0.62 -12.01
CA ASN A 49 12.27 -0.27 -11.90
C ASN A 49 12.49 1.22 -11.54
N ASN A 50 11.70 1.78 -10.62
CA ASN A 50 11.88 3.14 -10.11
C ASN A 50 12.47 3.11 -8.70
N TRP A 51 13.20 4.16 -8.33
CA TRP A 51 13.74 4.37 -6.99
C TRP A 51 13.17 5.65 -6.41
N VAL A 52 12.23 5.52 -5.48
CA VAL A 52 11.51 6.62 -4.83
C VAL A 52 12.01 6.80 -3.40
N ILE A 53 12.33 8.03 -3.01
CA ILE A 53 12.83 8.33 -1.66
C ILE A 53 12.19 9.63 -1.17
N ASP A 54 11.62 9.63 0.04
CA ASP A 54 11.19 10.85 0.72
C ASP A 54 10.25 11.71 -0.16
N THR A 55 9.27 11.09 -0.83
CA THR A 55 8.11 11.84 -1.32
C THR A 55 7.14 12.07 -0.17
N GLY A 56 6.13 12.92 -0.37
CA GLY A 56 5.19 13.29 0.69
C GLY A 56 4.25 12.13 0.98
N LEU A 57 2.96 12.36 0.82
CA LEU A 57 1.92 11.37 1.11
C LEU A 57 2.25 9.99 0.51
N TYR A 58 2.38 9.88 -0.81
CA TYR A 58 2.52 8.57 -1.45
C TYR A 58 3.76 8.45 -2.33
N GLY A 59 4.29 7.24 -2.44
CA GLY A 59 5.33 6.92 -3.40
C GLY A 59 4.73 6.69 -4.79
N ILE A 60 4.15 5.50 -4.99
CA ILE A 60 3.38 5.14 -6.18
C ILE A 60 1.91 5.07 -5.80
N PHE A 61 1.08 5.87 -6.48
CA PHE A 61 -0.34 6.05 -6.15
C PHE A 61 -1.23 6.00 -7.41
N PRO A 62 -1.56 4.81 -7.94
CA PRO A 62 -2.72 4.68 -8.82
C PRO A 62 -4.04 4.81 -8.05
N GLU A 63 -4.92 5.65 -8.58
CA GLU A 63 -6.29 5.84 -8.12
C GLU A 63 -7.26 5.63 -9.28
N PHE A 64 -8.37 4.93 -9.03
CA PHE A 64 -9.37 4.58 -10.05
C PHE A 64 -8.77 3.84 -11.25
N GLY A 65 -7.68 3.10 -11.03
CA GLY A 65 -6.96 2.39 -12.07
C GLY A 65 -7.56 1.02 -12.38
N HIS A 66 -7.30 0.53 -13.59
CA HIS A 66 -7.69 -0.81 -14.00
C HIS A 66 -6.58 -1.53 -14.77
N ASN A 67 -6.34 -2.80 -14.46
CA ASN A 67 -5.33 -3.63 -15.12
C ASN A 67 -3.93 -2.99 -15.06
N GLY A 68 -3.32 -2.97 -13.88
CA GLY A 68 -2.05 -2.28 -13.62
C GLY A 68 -0.96 -3.21 -13.11
N LEU A 69 0.30 -2.89 -13.42
CA LEU A 69 1.48 -3.58 -12.90
C LEU A 69 2.41 -2.59 -12.19
N ILE A 70 2.70 -2.82 -10.92
CA ILE A 70 3.70 -2.12 -10.12
C ILE A 70 4.77 -3.12 -9.72
N GLU A 71 5.95 -3.07 -10.35
CA GLU A 71 6.94 -4.14 -10.20
C GLU A 71 8.39 -3.69 -10.12
N ASN A 72 9.19 -4.35 -9.28
CA ASN A 72 10.64 -4.10 -9.13
C ASN A 72 11.01 -2.67 -8.74
N ASN A 73 10.15 -1.95 -8.01
CA ASN A 73 10.45 -0.62 -7.51
C ASN A 73 11.08 -0.69 -6.11
N ILE A 74 11.82 0.35 -5.75
CA ILE A 74 12.42 0.55 -4.43
C ILE A 74 11.86 1.86 -3.86
N LEU A 75 11.19 1.80 -2.71
CA LEU A 75 10.51 2.96 -2.11
C LEU A 75 10.81 3.06 -0.61
N SER A 76 11.18 4.26 -0.16
CA SER A 76 11.47 4.51 1.24
C SER A 76 11.15 5.93 1.71
N GLU A 77 11.01 6.08 3.04
CA GLU A 77 10.82 7.36 3.73
C GLU A 77 9.51 8.08 3.36
N ILE A 78 8.45 7.32 3.05
CA ILE A 78 7.13 7.86 2.68
C ILE A 78 6.22 7.98 3.92
N GLU A 79 5.58 9.14 4.09
CA GLU A 79 4.80 9.49 5.29
C GLU A 79 3.39 8.91 5.34
N ASP A 80 2.86 8.40 4.24
CA ASP A 80 1.61 7.63 4.22
C ASP A 80 1.86 6.19 3.74
N ALA A 81 1.94 5.96 2.42
CA ALA A 81 2.17 4.63 1.87
C ALA A 81 3.19 4.66 0.73
N ALA A 82 4.19 3.77 0.79
CA ALA A 82 5.15 3.62 -0.29
C ALA A 82 4.44 3.24 -1.60
N ILE A 83 3.59 2.22 -1.57
CA ILE A 83 2.71 1.87 -2.68
C ILE A 83 1.27 1.92 -2.17
N TYR A 84 0.46 2.81 -2.73
CA TYR A 84 -0.95 2.96 -2.43
C TYR A 84 -1.78 2.56 -3.66
N VAL A 85 -2.57 1.50 -3.53
CA VAL A 85 -3.52 1.08 -4.57
C VAL A 85 -4.92 1.50 -4.11
N GLY A 86 -5.41 2.60 -4.68
CA GLY A 86 -6.66 3.24 -4.27
C GLY A 86 -7.79 3.03 -5.26
N MET A 87 -8.95 2.57 -4.77
CA MET A 87 -10.18 2.51 -5.57
C MET A 87 -10.00 1.86 -6.95
N SER A 88 -9.10 0.89 -7.03
CA SER A 88 -8.60 0.32 -8.29
C SER A 88 -9.00 -1.15 -8.41
N ASP A 89 -8.79 -1.70 -9.60
CA ASP A 89 -9.24 -3.06 -9.93
C ASP A 89 -8.22 -3.79 -10.81
N TYR A 90 -7.95 -5.07 -10.54
CA TYR A 90 -6.97 -5.90 -11.27
C TYR A 90 -5.56 -5.29 -11.25
N ILE A 91 -5.00 -5.07 -10.05
CA ILE A 91 -3.66 -4.50 -9.88
C ILE A 91 -2.69 -5.56 -9.34
N ASP A 92 -1.59 -5.75 -10.05
CA ASP A 92 -0.46 -6.59 -9.62
C ASP A 92 0.63 -5.71 -8.99
N VAL A 93 0.91 -5.91 -7.71
CA VAL A 93 2.02 -5.29 -6.96
C VAL A 93 3.06 -6.37 -6.66
N ARG A 94 4.16 -6.40 -7.42
CA ARG A 94 5.10 -7.52 -7.41
C ARG A 94 6.56 -7.15 -7.20
N ASN A 95 7.29 -7.95 -6.44
CA ASN A 95 8.76 -7.88 -6.36
C ASN A 95 9.33 -6.48 -6.00
N ASN A 96 8.55 -5.66 -5.27
CA ASN A 96 8.99 -4.34 -4.82
C ASN A 96 9.72 -4.45 -3.47
N GLN A 97 10.60 -3.47 -3.19
CA GLN A 97 11.22 -3.28 -1.88
C GLN A 97 10.68 -1.99 -1.25
N VAL A 98 9.93 -2.13 -0.17
CA VAL A 98 9.34 -1.00 0.56
C VAL A 98 9.84 -1.01 2.00
N PHE A 99 10.55 0.05 2.39
CA PHE A 99 11.14 0.13 3.72
C PHE A 99 11.22 1.54 4.30
N ASP A 100 11.23 1.65 5.63
CA ASP A 100 11.32 2.92 6.35
C ASP A 100 10.14 3.88 6.00
N ASN A 101 8.96 3.33 5.70
CA ASN A 101 7.72 4.07 5.45
C ASN A 101 6.75 3.98 6.64
N VAL A 102 5.64 4.73 6.61
CA VAL A 102 4.49 4.41 7.47
C VAL A 102 3.87 3.08 7.02
N ALA A 103 3.16 3.04 5.89
CA ALA A 103 2.70 1.82 5.27
C ALA A 103 3.65 1.39 4.15
N GLY A 104 4.05 0.11 4.13
CA GLY A 104 4.83 -0.44 3.03
C GLY A 104 4.00 -0.53 1.74
N ILE A 105 2.94 -1.33 1.78
CA ILE A 105 1.96 -1.46 0.70
C ILE A 105 0.56 -1.31 1.29
N GLU A 106 -0.27 -0.52 0.65
CA GLU A 106 -1.65 -0.31 1.00
C GLU A 106 -2.57 -0.64 -0.17
N VAL A 107 -3.61 -1.45 0.11
CA VAL A 107 -4.70 -1.77 -0.80
C VAL A 107 -5.99 -1.22 -0.19
N GLU A 108 -6.44 -0.09 -0.74
CA GLU A 108 -7.52 0.71 -0.17
C GLU A 108 -8.71 0.74 -1.13
N ASN A 109 -9.88 0.35 -0.65
CA ASN A 109 -11.15 0.34 -1.39
C ASN A 109 -11.03 -0.31 -2.79
N SER A 110 -10.16 -1.31 -2.92
CA SER A 110 -9.73 -1.89 -4.20
C SER A 110 -10.10 -3.36 -4.31
N ARG A 111 -10.16 -3.87 -5.54
CA ARG A 111 -10.64 -5.23 -5.82
C ARG A 111 -9.67 -5.99 -6.71
N HIS A 112 -9.65 -7.30 -6.56
CA HIS A 112 -8.85 -8.19 -7.44
C HIS A 112 -7.36 -7.77 -7.48
N VAL A 113 -6.75 -7.59 -6.30
CA VAL A 113 -5.37 -7.10 -6.17
C VAL A 113 -4.43 -8.23 -5.78
N LEU A 114 -3.33 -8.41 -6.53
CA LEU A 114 -2.27 -9.35 -6.19
C LEU A 114 -1.10 -8.61 -5.56
N VAL A 115 -0.73 -8.94 -4.33
CA VAL A 115 0.47 -8.45 -3.65
C VAL A 115 1.44 -9.62 -3.48
N GLU A 116 2.43 -9.71 -4.37
CA GLU A 116 3.28 -10.90 -4.50
C GLU A 116 4.79 -10.63 -4.49
N GLY A 117 5.54 -11.42 -3.70
CA GLY A 117 7.00 -11.42 -3.82
C GLY A 117 7.69 -10.13 -3.35
N ASN A 118 6.96 -9.24 -2.67
CA ASN A 118 7.49 -7.98 -2.17
C ASN A 118 8.29 -8.18 -0.88
N VAL A 119 9.22 -7.26 -0.61
CA VAL A 119 9.92 -7.14 0.66
C VAL A 119 9.41 -5.89 1.37
N ALA A 120 8.56 -6.08 2.38
CA ALA A 120 8.05 -5.03 3.24
C ALA A 120 8.75 -5.11 4.61
N ARG A 121 9.73 -4.23 4.83
CA ARG A 121 10.56 -4.26 6.04
C ARG A 121 10.75 -2.91 6.69
N ASN A 122 10.90 -2.85 8.01
CA ASN A 122 11.16 -1.60 8.73
C ASN A 122 10.15 -0.48 8.42
N ASN A 123 8.91 -0.80 8.04
CA ASN A 123 7.84 0.18 7.98
C ASN A 123 7.17 0.31 9.36
N THR A 124 6.18 1.17 9.52
CA THR A 124 5.28 1.12 10.69
C THR A 124 4.33 -0.07 10.58
N GLY A 125 3.72 -0.20 9.40
CA GLY A 125 2.89 -1.32 8.96
C GLY A 125 3.43 -1.90 7.65
N GLY A 126 3.51 -3.23 7.54
CA GLY A 126 4.05 -3.90 6.36
C GLY A 126 3.12 -3.84 5.15
N ILE A 127 2.03 -4.61 5.18
CA ILE A 127 1.03 -4.68 4.11
C ILE A 127 -0.36 -4.49 4.70
N LEU A 128 -1.13 -3.52 4.19
CA LEU A 128 -2.44 -3.16 4.69
C LEU A 128 -3.50 -3.38 3.61
N VAL A 129 -4.64 -3.97 3.98
CA VAL A 129 -5.84 -4.07 3.14
C VAL A 129 -7.01 -3.52 3.93
N PHE A 130 -7.60 -2.42 3.47
CA PHE A 130 -8.74 -1.85 4.19
C PHE A 130 -9.73 -1.03 3.36
N ILE A 131 -10.82 -0.65 4.03
CA ILE A 131 -11.82 0.30 3.54
C ILE A 131 -11.71 1.60 4.33
N THR A 132 -11.49 2.70 3.61
CA THR A 132 -11.65 4.08 4.08
C THR A 132 -13.09 4.53 3.83
N PRO A 133 -13.75 5.17 4.81
CA PRO A 133 -15.12 5.63 4.66
C PRO A 133 -15.22 6.89 3.81
N GLY A 134 -16.42 7.14 3.29
CA GLY A 134 -16.70 8.37 2.54
C GLY A 134 -16.15 8.39 1.11
N LEU A 135 -15.39 7.37 0.70
CA LEU A 135 -14.89 7.24 -0.67
C LEU A 135 -15.95 6.73 -1.66
N PRO A 136 -15.84 7.03 -2.96
CA PRO A 136 -16.80 6.58 -3.97
C PRO A 136 -16.92 5.06 -4.12
N ILE A 137 -15.83 4.32 -3.96
CA ILE A 137 -15.85 2.85 -3.95
C ILE A 137 -15.96 2.40 -2.50
N LYS A 138 -16.95 1.56 -2.19
CA LYS A 138 -17.31 1.14 -0.82
C LYS A 138 -16.87 -0.27 -0.45
N SER A 139 -16.06 -0.89 -1.30
CA SER A 139 -15.72 -2.30 -1.22
C SER A 139 -14.22 -2.51 -1.34
N SER A 140 -13.67 -3.41 -0.53
CA SER A 140 -12.31 -3.92 -0.69
C SER A 140 -12.37 -5.44 -0.59
N TYR A 141 -12.09 -6.17 -1.68
CA TYR A 141 -12.21 -7.63 -1.66
C TYR A 141 -11.32 -8.35 -2.68
N ASP A 142 -11.10 -9.64 -2.44
CA ASP A 142 -10.30 -10.52 -3.31
C ASP A 142 -8.87 -10.00 -3.53
N ALA A 143 -8.26 -9.55 -2.43
CA ALA A 143 -6.83 -9.30 -2.38
C ALA A 143 -6.09 -10.62 -2.07
N ILE A 144 -5.03 -10.92 -2.82
CA ILE A 144 -4.16 -12.08 -2.58
C ILE A 144 -2.78 -11.57 -2.17
N ILE A 145 -2.41 -11.80 -0.91
CA ILE A 145 -1.11 -11.43 -0.35
C ILE A 145 -0.28 -12.69 -0.24
N ARG A 146 0.69 -12.88 -1.14
CA ARG A 146 1.48 -14.12 -1.15
C ARG A 146 2.96 -14.01 -1.41
N ARG A 147 3.73 -14.93 -0.84
CA ARG A 147 5.19 -15.04 -1.05
C ARG A 147 5.95 -13.75 -0.74
N ASN A 148 5.43 -12.89 0.14
CA ASN A 148 6.10 -11.68 0.57
C ASN A 148 7.01 -11.96 1.77
N PHE A 149 8.05 -11.13 1.92
CA PHE A 149 8.83 -11.03 3.15
C PHE A 149 8.34 -9.81 3.94
N VAL A 150 7.69 -10.05 5.08
CA VAL A 150 7.10 -9.01 5.92
C VAL A 150 7.81 -8.97 7.27
N THR A 151 8.88 -8.17 7.37
CA THR A 151 9.88 -8.34 8.43
C THR A 151 10.21 -7.05 9.18
N ASN A 152 10.23 -7.09 10.52
CA ASN A 152 10.72 -5.99 11.34
C ASN A 152 10.00 -4.64 11.10
N ASN A 153 8.71 -4.64 10.77
CA ASN A 153 7.94 -3.40 10.57
C ASN A 153 7.65 -2.72 11.92
N ASN A 154 8.69 -2.17 12.55
CA ASN A 154 8.69 -1.59 13.90
C ASN A 154 9.09 -0.10 13.91
N THR A 155 9.08 0.55 12.75
CA THR A 155 9.39 1.99 12.67
C THR A 155 8.27 2.77 13.41
N PRO A 156 8.60 3.78 14.24
CA PRO A 156 7.58 4.61 14.86
C PRO A 156 6.70 5.27 13.82
N ASN A 157 5.39 5.32 14.05
CA ASN A 157 4.45 5.96 13.11
C ASN A 157 4.74 7.46 13.01
N PHE A 158 4.97 7.95 11.79
CA PHE A 158 5.27 9.34 11.48
C PHE A 158 4.25 9.96 10.49
N ALA A 159 3.09 9.33 10.36
CA ALA A 159 2.03 9.82 9.50
C ALA A 159 1.49 11.18 9.95
N ILE A 160 0.86 11.88 9.03
CA ILE A 160 0.15 13.12 9.32
C ILE A 160 -0.94 12.84 10.37
N PRO A 161 -0.93 13.54 11.52
CA PRO A 161 -1.94 13.33 12.56
C PRO A 161 -3.36 13.50 12.02
N GLY A 162 -4.21 12.51 12.27
CA GLY A 162 -5.60 12.48 11.83
C GLY A 162 -5.84 11.74 10.51
N SER A 163 -4.79 11.32 9.78
CA SER A 163 -4.97 10.33 8.71
C SER A 163 -5.33 8.97 9.29
N LEU A 164 -5.96 8.11 8.48
CA LEU A 164 -6.32 6.76 8.92
C LEU A 164 -5.07 5.94 9.25
N VAL A 165 -4.01 6.06 8.44
CA VAL A 165 -2.75 5.35 8.67
C VAL A 165 -1.99 5.82 9.93
N ALA A 166 -2.28 7.01 10.44
CA ALA A 166 -1.76 7.47 11.74
C ALA A 166 -2.25 6.61 12.92
N GLY A 167 -3.35 5.87 12.73
CA GLY A 167 -3.87 4.91 13.70
C GLY A 167 -3.15 3.55 13.68
N ILE A 168 -2.30 3.27 12.69
CA ILE A 168 -1.63 1.97 12.54
C ILE A 168 -0.56 1.82 13.62
N PRO A 169 -0.66 0.80 14.50
CA PRO A 169 0.36 0.55 15.51
C PRO A 169 1.68 0.15 14.86
N SER A 170 2.78 0.76 15.33
CA SER A 170 4.13 0.32 14.98
C SER A 170 4.33 -1.14 15.40
N GLY A 171 4.86 -1.98 14.51
CA GLY A 171 4.95 -3.41 14.73
C GLY A 171 3.90 -4.23 13.97
N THR A 172 3.15 -3.61 13.05
CA THR A 172 2.12 -4.30 12.27
C THR A 172 2.74 -4.98 11.06
N GLY A 173 2.62 -6.32 10.97
CA GLY A 173 3.06 -7.08 9.80
C GLY A 173 2.08 -6.93 8.63
N ILE A 174 1.01 -7.72 8.64
CA ILE A 174 -0.10 -7.64 7.69
C ILE A 174 -1.38 -7.24 8.44
N LEU A 175 -2.10 -6.23 7.96
CA LEU A 175 -3.40 -5.83 8.48
C LEU A 175 -4.48 -6.05 7.43
N VAL A 176 -5.57 -6.70 7.83
CA VAL A 176 -6.84 -6.73 7.10
C VAL A 176 -7.89 -6.08 7.98
N MET A 177 -8.47 -4.98 7.50
CA MET A 177 -9.51 -4.25 8.19
C MET A 177 -10.65 -3.94 7.24
N SER A 178 -11.81 -4.58 7.43
CA SER A 178 -12.96 -4.46 6.51
C SER A 178 -12.73 -5.03 5.09
N GLY A 179 -11.65 -5.78 4.87
CA GLY A 179 -11.39 -6.46 3.60
C GLY A 179 -12.04 -7.83 3.53
N ASP A 180 -12.75 -8.12 2.43
CA ASP A 180 -13.42 -9.41 2.21
C ASP A 180 -12.62 -10.36 1.31
N LYS A 181 -12.73 -11.66 1.55
CA LYS A 181 -12.11 -12.72 0.73
C LYS A 181 -10.61 -12.50 0.52
N VAL A 182 -9.95 -11.93 1.52
CA VAL A 182 -8.51 -11.70 1.47
C VAL A 182 -7.80 -13.03 1.73
N VAL A 183 -6.90 -13.42 0.82
CA VAL A 183 -6.08 -14.62 0.97
C VAL A 183 -4.67 -14.21 1.34
N ILE A 184 -4.18 -14.69 2.48
CA ILE A 184 -2.82 -14.46 2.97
C ILE A 184 -2.09 -15.80 2.95
N GLU A 185 -1.21 -16.02 1.98
CA GLU A 185 -0.58 -17.33 1.78
C GLU A 185 0.93 -17.33 1.48
N ASP A 186 1.63 -18.36 1.94
CA ASP A 186 3.05 -18.60 1.64
C ASP A 186 3.99 -17.41 1.95
N ASN A 187 3.61 -16.51 2.85
CA ASN A 187 4.46 -15.38 3.26
C ASN A 187 5.45 -15.81 4.35
N ILE A 188 6.58 -15.09 4.43
CA ILE A 188 7.52 -15.16 5.55
C ILE A 188 7.33 -13.90 6.39
N ILE A 189 6.85 -14.06 7.62
CA ILE A 189 6.46 -12.96 8.50
C ILE A 189 7.21 -13.09 9.84
N THR A 190 8.05 -12.11 10.18
CA THR A 190 8.89 -12.22 11.39
C THR A 190 9.27 -10.86 11.98
N GLY A 191 9.49 -10.80 13.29
CA GLY A 191 10.01 -9.63 13.99
C GLY A 191 9.09 -8.41 14.01
N ASN A 192 7.79 -8.54 13.74
CA ASN A 192 6.81 -7.43 13.83
C ASN A 192 6.22 -7.38 15.26
N ASN A 193 6.47 -6.30 16.01
CA ASN A 193 6.26 -6.23 17.46
C ASN A 193 4.79 -6.22 17.92
N THR A 194 3.86 -5.74 17.10
CA THR A 194 2.43 -5.68 17.44
C THR A 194 1.72 -6.96 17.01
N GLY A 195 1.98 -7.42 15.78
CA GLY A 195 1.41 -8.68 15.30
C GLY A 195 1.86 -8.99 13.88
N GLY A 196 2.07 -10.27 13.58
CA GLY A 196 2.43 -10.70 12.23
C GLY A 196 1.27 -10.60 11.24
N ILE A 197 0.06 -11.01 11.65
CA ILE A 197 -1.19 -10.83 10.90
C ILE A 197 -2.25 -10.34 11.87
N ILE A 198 -2.95 -9.26 11.52
CA ILE A 198 -4.06 -8.68 12.27
C ILE A 198 -5.27 -8.67 11.34
N VAL A 199 -6.38 -9.27 11.79
CA VAL A 199 -7.68 -9.20 11.11
C VAL A 199 -8.65 -8.53 12.06
N THR A 200 -9.26 -7.44 11.65
CA THR A 200 -10.12 -6.63 12.53
C THR A 200 -11.31 -6.03 11.76
N SER A 201 -12.35 -5.68 12.50
CA SER A 201 -13.43 -4.83 11.99
C SER A 201 -12.95 -3.39 11.87
N GLY A 202 -13.44 -2.68 10.86
CA GLY A 202 -13.37 -1.22 10.76
C GLY A 202 -14.24 -0.50 11.80
N ASP A 203 -15.10 -1.19 12.56
CA ASP A 203 -15.93 -0.57 13.61
C ASP A 203 -15.12 0.17 14.69
N PHE A 204 -13.86 -0.24 14.89
CA PHE A 204 -12.96 0.42 15.84
C PHE A 204 -12.46 1.79 15.33
N VAL A 205 -12.69 2.09 14.05
CA VAL A 205 -12.46 3.39 13.45
C VAL A 205 -13.80 4.12 13.38
N THR A 206 -13.98 5.12 14.23
CA THR A 206 -15.27 5.82 14.43
C THR A 206 -15.90 6.38 13.15
N GLU A 207 -15.07 6.78 12.20
CA GLU A 207 -15.49 7.31 10.91
C GLU A 207 -15.98 6.19 9.97
N VAL A 208 -15.33 5.02 10.01
CA VAL A 208 -15.72 3.83 9.23
C VAL A 208 -17.07 3.32 9.69
N ALA A 209 -17.25 3.21 11.01
CA ALA A 209 -18.52 2.79 11.62
C ALA A 209 -19.72 3.68 11.24
N SER A 210 -19.48 4.90 10.75
CA SER A 210 -20.52 5.87 10.40
C SER A 210 -20.97 5.83 8.93
N ASP A 211 -20.17 5.22 8.04
CA ASP A 211 -20.50 5.06 6.62
C ASP A 211 -21.32 3.79 6.39
N LYS A 212 -22.66 3.95 6.35
CA LYS A 212 -23.61 2.83 6.25
C LYS A 212 -23.55 2.05 4.93
N GLU A 213 -22.86 2.58 3.92
CA GLU A 213 -22.69 1.91 2.63
C GLU A 213 -21.42 1.06 2.57
N SER A 214 -20.49 1.27 3.51
CA SER A 214 -19.28 0.48 3.65
C SER A 214 -19.52 -0.68 4.61
N ASP A 215 -19.09 -1.87 4.24
CA ASP A 215 -19.07 -3.00 5.17
C ASP A 215 -17.88 -2.84 6.11
N PRO A 216 -18.06 -2.72 7.44
CA PRO A 216 -16.95 -2.62 8.37
C PRO A 216 -16.33 -3.98 8.68
N HIS A 217 -16.95 -5.09 8.31
CA HIS A 217 -16.51 -6.41 8.71
C HIS A 217 -15.61 -7.05 7.65
N SER A 218 -14.59 -7.78 8.09
CA SER A 218 -13.81 -8.63 7.21
C SER A 218 -14.42 -10.02 7.15
N ASP A 219 -14.92 -10.42 5.99
CA ASP A 219 -15.50 -11.73 5.78
C ASP A 219 -14.60 -12.65 4.93
N GLN A 220 -14.65 -13.95 5.22
CA GLN A 220 -13.98 -14.99 4.40
C GLN A 220 -12.47 -14.77 4.21
N VAL A 221 -11.78 -14.18 5.20
CA VAL A 221 -10.32 -14.09 5.20
C VAL A 221 -9.71 -15.48 5.36
N GLU A 222 -8.76 -15.83 4.47
CA GLU A 222 -8.10 -17.13 4.45
C GLU A 222 -6.60 -16.96 4.75
N ILE A 223 -6.11 -17.63 5.79
CA ILE A 223 -4.69 -17.61 6.16
C ILE A 223 -4.11 -19.02 5.93
N ARG A 224 -3.18 -19.18 5.00
CA ARG A 224 -2.70 -20.49 4.53
C ARG A 224 -1.18 -20.54 4.44
N ASN A 225 -0.54 -21.57 4.98
CA ASN A 225 0.88 -21.90 4.72
C ASN A 225 1.90 -20.76 4.95
N ASN A 226 1.58 -19.74 5.73
CA ASN A 226 2.53 -18.70 6.11
C ASN A 226 3.54 -19.27 7.12
N ILE A 227 4.79 -18.85 6.99
CA ILE A 227 5.83 -19.11 7.98
C ILE A 227 5.93 -17.89 8.88
N MET A 228 5.63 -18.07 10.17
CA MET A 228 5.70 -17.01 11.18
C MET A 228 6.64 -17.42 12.31
N PHE A 229 7.61 -16.57 12.63
CA PHE A 229 8.58 -16.80 13.70
C PHE A 229 9.11 -15.48 14.28
N ASP A 230 9.65 -15.56 15.49
CA ASP A 230 10.20 -14.41 16.23
C ASP A 230 11.60 -14.00 15.75
#